data_AF-A0A3N4SHD6-F1
#
_entry.id   AF-A0A3N4SHD6-F1
#
_cell.length_a   1.000
_cell.length_b   1.000
_cell.length_c   1.000
_cell.angle_alpha   90.00
_cell.angle_beta   90.00
_cell.angle_gamma   90.00
#
_symmetry.space_group_name_H-M   'P 1'
#
loop_
_entity.id
_entity.type
_entity.pdbx_description
1 polymer ?
#
loop_
_entity_poly.entity_id
_entity_poly.type
_entity_poly.pdbx_seq_one_letter_code
_entity_poly.pdbx_strand_id
1 'polypeptide(L)'
;MRMQRSAFRSISLIAALTCCAVFGAQGASSAGASPKSALQCYATHHSPHTIVCYRNSWKAEFRHGDMVYVPILIQVPTPSRPPSVVIVGSLDDIHP
;
A
#
# COMPACT_ATOMS: atom_id res chain seq x y z
N MET A 1 -14.87 34.61 -9.48
CA MET A 1 -15.64 34.23 -8.28
C MET A 1 -14.68 34.09 -7.10
N ARG A 2 -15.13 34.53 -5.92
CA ARG A 2 -14.35 34.87 -4.72
C ARG A 2 -13.78 33.65 -3.98
N MET A 3 -12.55 33.78 -3.46
CA MET A 3 -12.05 32.97 -2.36
C MET A 3 -12.86 33.25 -1.09
N GLN A 4 -13.29 32.21 -0.38
CA GLN A 4 -13.62 32.29 1.04
C GLN A 4 -12.84 31.23 1.81
N ARG A 5 -11.86 31.72 2.58
CA ARG A 5 -11.18 31.02 3.68
C ARG A 5 -12.11 31.01 4.90
N SER A 6 -11.69 30.25 5.93
CA SER A 6 -12.19 30.17 7.32
C SER A 6 -13.11 28.96 7.56
N ALA A 7 -12.99 28.18 8.64
CA ALA A 7 -12.59 28.59 9.99
C ALA A 7 -11.82 27.48 10.74
N PHE A 8 -10.71 27.88 11.37
CA PHE A 8 -10.16 27.19 12.53
C PHE A 8 -11.13 27.36 13.71
N ARG A 9 -11.49 26.26 14.38
CA ARG A 9 -12.04 26.32 15.74
C ARG A 9 -11.18 25.48 16.68
N SER A 10 -10.36 26.20 17.44
CA SER A 10 -9.73 25.74 18.68
C SER A 10 -10.78 25.40 19.72
N ILE A 11 -10.58 24.30 20.46
CA ILE A 11 -11.00 24.18 21.86
C ILE A 11 -9.86 23.48 22.61
N SER A 12 -9.27 24.20 23.54
CA SER A 12 -8.28 23.71 24.51
C SER A 12 -8.95 23.28 25.80
N LEU A 13 -8.19 22.52 26.59
CA LEU A 13 -8.28 22.26 28.04
C LEU A 13 -9.13 21.07 28.49
N ILE A 14 -8.44 19.96 28.79
CA ILE A 14 -8.63 19.28 30.08
C ILE A 14 -7.25 18.96 30.64
N ALA A 15 -6.94 19.56 31.80
CA ALA A 15 -5.85 19.15 32.67
C ALA A 15 -6.38 18.03 33.58
N ALA A 16 -5.69 16.89 33.59
CA ALA A 16 -5.84 15.89 34.64
C ALA A 16 -4.45 15.29 34.92
N LEU A 17 -3.92 15.63 36.09
CA LEU A 17 -2.79 14.96 36.73
C LEU A 17 -3.21 13.53 37.05
N THR A 18 -2.52 12.53 36.50
CA THR A 18 -2.58 11.15 37.03
C THR A 18 -1.27 10.44 36.74
N CYS A 19 -0.60 10.04 37.83
CA CYS A 19 0.61 9.23 37.85
C CYS A 19 0.40 7.87 37.19
N CYS A 20 1.33 7.48 36.31
CA CYS A 20 1.95 6.15 36.21
C CYS A 20 2.72 6.05 34.87
N ALA A 21 4.05 6.04 34.94
CA ALA A 21 4.90 5.68 33.81
C ALA A 21 5.04 4.15 33.77
N VAL A 22 4.48 3.49 32.75
CA VAL A 22 4.88 2.14 32.31
C VAL A 22 4.71 2.05 30.79
N PHE A 23 5.87 1.91 30.13
CA PHE A 23 6.14 1.05 28.96
C PHE A 23 5.12 0.97 27.81
N GLY A 24 5.51 1.61 26.70
CA GLY A 24 5.57 0.98 25.38
C GLY A 24 4.40 0.10 24.93
N ALA A 25 3.42 0.73 24.31
CA ALA A 25 2.66 0.09 23.24
C ALA A 25 2.70 1.02 22.03
N GLN A 26 3.60 0.72 21.09
CA GLN A 26 3.46 1.15 19.70
C GLN A 26 2.19 0.49 19.16
N GLY A 27 1.05 1.10 19.47
CA GLY A 27 -0.20 0.83 18.77
C GLY A 27 0.00 1.34 17.36
N ALA A 28 0.32 0.43 16.47
CA ALA A 28 0.45 0.67 15.04
C ALA A 28 -0.70 1.58 14.61
N SER A 29 -0.33 2.73 14.05
CA SER A 29 -1.26 3.57 13.30
C SER A 29 -1.85 2.68 12.21
N SER A 30 -3.02 2.10 12.47
CA SER A 30 -3.96 1.71 11.42
C SER A 30 -4.55 3.00 10.85
N ALA A 31 -3.66 3.86 10.33
CA ALA A 31 -4.05 4.84 9.34
C ALA A 31 -4.62 3.99 8.22
N GLY A 32 -5.93 4.09 8.01
CA GLY A 32 -6.62 3.53 6.86
C GLY A 32 -5.94 4.08 5.61
N ALA A 33 -4.93 3.35 5.14
CA ALA A 33 -4.42 3.51 3.82
C ALA A 33 -5.59 3.11 2.92
N SER A 34 -6.15 4.10 2.22
CA SER A 34 -6.77 3.89 0.92
C SER A 34 -6.10 2.68 0.24
N PRO A 35 -6.82 1.72 -0.36
CA PRO A 35 -6.22 0.55 -0.96
C PRO A 35 -5.45 0.98 -2.22
N LYS A 36 -4.33 1.70 -2.01
CA LYS A 36 -3.23 1.84 -2.93
C LYS A 36 -2.81 0.41 -3.15
N SER A 37 -3.16 -0.11 -4.31
CA SER A 37 -2.69 -1.39 -4.82
C SER A 37 -1.29 -1.68 -4.27
N ALA A 38 -1.22 -2.65 -3.37
CA ALA A 38 -0.04 -2.90 -2.58
C ALA A 38 1.07 -3.35 -3.52
N LEU A 39 2.14 -2.57 -3.61
CA LEU A 39 3.33 -2.93 -4.38
C LEU A 39 3.92 -4.20 -3.77
N GLN A 40 4.07 -5.25 -4.57
CA GLN A 40 4.69 -6.50 -4.15
C GLN A 40 5.99 -6.69 -4.93
N CYS A 41 7.06 -7.03 -4.24
CA CYS A 41 8.37 -7.24 -4.86
C CYS A 41 8.84 -8.66 -4.63
N TYR A 42 9.44 -9.24 -5.67
CA TYR A 42 9.86 -10.62 -5.71
C TYR A 42 11.30 -10.73 -6.20
N ALA A 43 11.97 -11.77 -5.73
CA ALA A 43 13.23 -12.23 -6.30
C ALA A 43 13.19 -13.76 -6.38
N THR A 44 13.99 -14.35 -7.26
CA THR A 44 14.05 -15.80 -7.35
C THR A 44 15.19 -16.35 -6.49
N HIS A 45 15.11 -17.63 -6.11
CA HIS A 45 16.23 -18.31 -5.45
C HIS A 45 17.53 -18.27 -6.29
N HIS A 46 17.41 -18.31 -7.62
CA HIS A 46 18.55 -18.28 -8.53
C HIS A 46 19.15 -16.86 -8.68
N SER A 47 18.34 -15.82 -8.53
CA SER A 47 18.75 -14.41 -8.68
C SER A 47 18.23 -13.54 -7.52
N PRO A 48 18.73 -13.72 -6.28
CA PRO A 48 18.22 -13.03 -5.10
C PRO A 48 18.46 -11.51 -5.11
N HIS A 49 19.39 -11.03 -5.93
CA HIS A 49 19.71 -9.61 -6.08
C HIS A 49 18.93 -8.93 -7.21
N THR A 50 18.17 -9.69 -8.00
CA THR A 50 17.34 -9.16 -9.09
C THR A 50 15.90 -9.04 -8.60
N ILE A 51 15.53 -7.83 -8.17
CA ILE A 51 14.21 -7.56 -7.61
C ILE A 51 13.28 -7.06 -8.70
N VAL A 52 12.13 -7.73 -8.85
CA VAL A 52 11.04 -7.35 -9.75
C VAL A 52 9.82 -7.00 -8.91
N CYS A 53 9.23 -5.83 -9.16
CA CYS A 53 8.05 -5.38 -8.43
C CYS A 53 6.82 -5.34 -9.34
N TYR A 54 5.69 -5.75 -8.78
CA TYR A 54 4.38 -5.74 -9.43
C TYR A 54 3.39 -4.91 -8.63
N ARG A 55 2.44 -4.34 -9.37
CA ARG A 55 1.26 -3.67 -8.84
C ARG A 55 0.01 -4.39 -9.35
N ASN A 56 -0.93 -4.69 -8.46
CA ASN A 56 -2.25 -5.18 -8.85
C ASN A 56 -3.02 -4.09 -9.59
N SER A 57 -3.59 -4.43 -10.73
CA SER A 57 -4.42 -3.54 -11.52
C SER A 57 -5.58 -4.33 -12.11
N TRP A 58 -6.45 -3.62 -12.82
CA TRP A 58 -7.57 -4.20 -13.54
C TRP A 58 -7.47 -3.80 -15.00
N LYS A 59 -7.86 -4.73 -15.87
CA LYS A 59 -7.93 -4.56 -17.30
C LYS A 59 -9.37 -4.84 -17.74
N ALA A 60 -9.90 -3.97 -18.60
CA ALA A 60 -11.18 -4.24 -19.24
C ALA A 60 -10.97 -5.23 -20.41
N GLU A 61 -11.79 -6.26 -20.48
CA GLU A 61 -11.88 -7.22 -21.58
C GLU A 61 -13.31 -7.31 -22.05
N PHE A 62 -13.51 -7.36 -23.37
CA PHE A 62 -14.82 -7.64 -23.93
C PHE A 62 -15.00 -9.15 -24.08
N ARG A 63 -15.94 -9.74 -23.35
CA ARG A 63 -16.21 -11.18 -23.34
C ARG A 63 -17.71 -11.42 -23.52
N HIS A 64 -18.06 -12.24 -24.52
CA HIS A 64 -19.45 -12.64 -24.79
C HIS A 64 -20.47 -11.50 -24.94
N GLY A 65 -20.05 -10.33 -25.44
CA GLY A 65 -20.92 -9.17 -25.58
C GLY A 65 -20.88 -8.18 -24.42
N ASP A 66 -20.16 -8.50 -23.34
CA ASP A 66 -20.08 -7.69 -22.13
C ASP A 66 -18.65 -7.20 -21.83
N MET A 67 -18.55 -6.07 -21.13
CA MET A 67 -17.28 -5.58 -20.58
C MET A 67 -17.02 -6.20 -19.20
N VAL A 68 -15.94 -6.96 -19.08
CA VAL A 68 -15.50 -7.62 -17.84
C VAL A 68 -14.17 -7.04 -17.40
N TYR A 69 -14.01 -6.76 -16.11
CA TYR A 69 -12.74 -6.31 -15.55
C TYR A 69 -11.99 -7.51 -14.93
N VAL A 70 -10.84 -7.85 -15.50
CA VAL A 70 -10.00 -8.94 -15.02
C VAL A 70 -8.82 -8.39 -14.21
N PRO A 71 -8.44 -9.03 -13.11
CA PRO A 71 -7.28 -8.63 -12.34
C PRO A 71 -6.01 -8.95 -13.12
N ILE A 72 -5.02 -8.06 -13.05
CA ILE A 72 -3.71 -8.22 -13.69
C ILE A 72 -2.59 -7.75 -12.78
N LEU A 73 -1.40 -8.31 -12.98
CA LEU A 73 -0.16 -7.80 -12.41
C LEU A 73 0.57 -6.96 -13.45
N ILE A 74 0.94 -5.75 -13.08
CA ILE A 74 1.75 -4.86 -13.92
C ILE A 74 3.13 -4.75 -13.29
N GLN A 75 4.16 -5.14 -14.04
CA GLN A 75 5.54 -4.89 -13.61
C GLN A 75 5.79 -3.39 -13.61
N VAL A 76 6.30 -2.88 -12.49
CA VAL A 76 6.63 -1.46 -12.32
C VAL A 76 8.12 -1.31 -12.01
N PRO A 77 8.69 -0.11 -12.23
CA PRO A 77 10.08 0.14 -11.86
C PRO A 77 10.30 -0.13 -10.37
N THR A 78 11.37 -0.86 -10.06
CA THR A 78 11.76 -1.15 -8.67
C THR A 78 12.17 0.16 -8.00
N PRO A 79 11.49 0.56 -6.91
CA PRO A 79 11.83 1.80 -6.21
C PRO A 79 13.19 1.64 -5.50
N SER A 80 13.90 2.76 -5.27
CA SER A 80 15.21 2.75 -4.61
C SER A 80 15.19 2.17 -3.19
N ARG A 81 14.02 2.16 -2.55
CA ARG A 81 13.78 1.49 -1.27
C ARG A 81 12.57 0.57 -1.43
N PRO A 82 12.77 -0.69 -1.89
CA PRO A 82 11.67 -1.62 -2.10
C PRO A 82 11.01 -2.01 -0.77
N PRO A 83 9.70 -2.34 -0.79
CA PRO A 83 9.05 -3.03 0.32
C PRO A 83 9.68 -4.41 0.53
N SER A 84 9.11 -5.20 1.46
CA SER A 84 9.54 -6.59 1.68
C SER A 84 9.58 -7.38 0.36
N VAL A 85 10.72 -8.04 0.12
CA VAL A 85 10.93 -8.88 -1.06
C VAL A 85 10.59 -10.33 -0.70
N VAL A 86 9.70 -10.95 -1.46
CA VAL A 86 9.35 -12.36 -1.33
C VAL A 86 10.25 -13.18 -2.24
N ILE A 87 10.85 -14.25 -1.72
CA ILE A 87 11.67 -15.17 -2.53
C ILE A 87 10.77 -16.28 -3.08
N VAL A 88 10.79 -16.45 -4.41
CA VAL A 88 9.99 -17.45 -5.12
C VAL A 88 10.86 -18.40 -5.94
N GLY A 89 10.28 -19.52 -6.35
CA GLY A 89 10.92 -20.46 -7.29
C GLY A 89 11.07 -19.85 -8.68
N SER A 90 9.96 -19.47 -9.31
CA SER A 90 9.90 -18.73 -10.57
C SER A 90 9.05 -17.46 -10.44
N LEU A 91 9.32 -16.46 -11.29
CA LEU A 91 8.45 -15.29 -11.44
C LEU A 91 7.16 -15.63 -12.21
N ASP A 92 7.15 -16.72 -12.99
CA ASP A 92 5.98 -17.19 -13.74
C ASP A 92 4.89 -17.76 -12.82
N ASP A 93 5.26 -18.17 -11.60
CA ASP A 93 4.33 -18.70 -10.58
C ASP A 93 3.58 -17.58 -9.83
N ILE A 94 3.72 -16.33 -10.27
CA ILE A 94 3.10 -15.16 -9.63
C ILE A 94 1.86 -14.78 -10.44
N HIS A 95 0.71 -14.73 -9.77
CA HIS A 95 -0.60 -14.47 -10.37
C HIS A 95 -1.35 -13.39 -9.60
N PRO A 96 -2.27 -12.65 -10.27
CA PRO A 96 -3.11 -11.63 -9.64
C PRO A 96 -4.04 -12.15 -8.54
#